data_AF-A0A3P7PPR7-F1
#
_entry.id   AF-A0A3P7PPR7-F1
#
_cell.length_a   1.000
_cell.length_b   1.000
_cell.length_c   1.000
_cell.angle_alpha   90.00
_cell.angle_beta   90.00
_cell.angle_gamma   90.00
#
_symmetry.space_group_name_H-M   'P 1'
#
loop_
_entity.id
_entity.type
_entity.pdbx_description
1 polymer ?
#
loop_
_entity_poly.entity_id
_entity_poly.type
_entity_poly.pdbx_seq_one_letter_code
_entity_poly.pdbx_strand_id
1 'polypeptide(L)'
;MEETYRGSEGIENRRAYVVCNVDQPDVDNWLRTPKIRVSGANRLHVEVTFTMRDCNEFPGNARSCKETFRLYAVQVTNGQQYQDIWNSDYWDLVDRITADTGRHSKHDPATAAVNQEVRSYTVTKDAVYFAFRDSGACLSILNVKARSKDLA
;
A
#
# COMPACT_ATOMS: atom_id res chain seq x y z
N MET A 1 3.17 4.49 10.72
CA MET A 1 2.73 4.18 12.10
C MET A 1 1.59 3.18 12.03
N GLU A 2 1.53 2.16 12.90
CA GLU A 2 0.36 1.27 13.01
C GLU A 2 -0.66 1.93 13.95
N GLU A 3 -1.91 2.05 13.52
CA GLU A 3 -3.00 2.68 14.26
C GLU A 3 -4.25 1.78 14.26
N THR A 4 -5.14 2.01 15.23
CA THR A 4 -6.45 1.36 15.25
C THR A 4 -7.47 2.26 14.55
N TYR A 5 -8.14 1.72 13.54
CA TYR A 5 -9.20 2.39 12.77
C TYR A 5 -10.53 1.66 12.97
N ARG A 6 -11.61 2.41 13.14
CA ARG A 6 -12.98 1.86 13.14
C ARG A 6 -13.53 1.92 11.73
N GLY A 7 -13.88 0.75 11.17
CA GLY A 7 -14.50 0.65 9.86
C GLY A 7 -15.82 1.42 9.78
N SER A 8 -16.29 1.68 8.55
CA SER A 8 -17.56 2.39 8.29
C SER A 8 -18.78 1.75 8.96
N GLU A 9 -18.75 0.44 9.22
CA GLU A 9 -19.82 -0.28 9.93
C GLU A 9 -19.75 -0.14 11.47
N GLY A 10 -18.71 0.51 12.02
CA GLY A 10 -18.60 0.87 13.44
C GLY A 10 -18.44 -0.27 14.45
N ILE A 11 -18.52 -1.53 14.01
CA ILE A 11 -18.58 -2.71 14.88
C ILE A 11 -17.20 -3.36 15.11
N GLU A 12 -16.23 -3.16 14.22
CA GLU A 12 -14.92 -3.85 14.28
C GLU A 12 -13.73 -2.86 14.28
N ASN A 13 -12.84 -3.03 15.26
CA ASN A 13 -11.54 -2.35 15.30
C ASN A 13 -10.57 -3.06 14.34
N ARG A 14 -10.05 -2.32 13.35
CA ARG A 14 -9.08 -2.82 12.37
C ARG A 14 -7.74 -2.12 12.53
N ARG A 15 -6.66 -2.78 12.12
CA ARG A 15 -5.33 -2.17 12.06
C ARG A 15 -5.19 -1.43 10.74
N ALA A 16 -4.69 -0.20 10.81
CA ALA A 16 -4.32 0.61 9.66
C ALA A 16 -2.85 1.01 9.77
N TYR A 17 -2.21 1.21 8.62
CA TYR A 17 -0.87 1.80 8.56
C TYR A 17 -0.97 3.18 7.95
N VAL A 18 -0.55 4.19 8.72
CA VAL A 18 -0.74 5.61 8.39
C VAL A 18 0.61 6.29 8.24
N VAL A 19 0.70 7.18 7.24
CA VAL A 19 1.85 8.06 7.00
C VAL A 19 1.38 9.40 6.43
N CYS A 20 2.01 10.50 6.86
CA CYS A 20 1.65 11.85 6.41
C CYS A 20 2.85 12.81 6.54
N ASN A 21 4.00 12.43 5.99
CA ASN A 21 5.26 13.19 6.11
C ASN A 21 5.40 14.22 4.98
N VAL A 22 4.30 14.86 4.58
CA VAL A 22 4.24 15.71 3.37
C VAL A 22 5.08 16.98 3.45
N ASP A 23 5.51 17.37 4.66
CA ASP A 23 6.34 18.54 4.94
C ASP A 23 7.83 18.19 5.12
N GLN A 24 8.19 16.92 5.05
CA GLN A 24 9.57 16.45 5.18
C GLN A 24 10.27 16.33 3.82
N PRO A 25 11.57 16.67 3.72
CA PRO A 25 12.37 16.34 2.54
C PRO A 25 12.67 14.84 2.49
N ASP A 26 13.00 14.33 1.29
CA ASP A 26 13.56 12.99 1.08
C ASP A 26 12.79 11.83 1.74
N VAL A 27 11.46 11.94 1.76
CA VAL A 27 10.58 10.91 2.32
C VAL A 27 10.78 9.58 1.60
N ASP A 28 11.06 8.53 2.36
CA ASP A 28 11.23 7.17 1.87
C ASP A 28 10.70 6.13 2.89
N ASN A 29 9.39 6.12 3.07
CA ASN A 29 8.75 5.26 4.06
C ASN A 29 8.36 3.91 3.42
N TRP A 30 8.84 2.81 4.00
CA TRP A 30 8.53 1.46 3.55
C TRP A 30 7.66 0.72 4.57
N LEU A 31 6.66 -0.01 4.07
CA LEU A 31 5.83 -0.94 4.83
C LEU A 31 5.83 -2.27 4.10
N ARG A 32 6.05 -3.38 4.81
CA ARG A 32 6.08 -4.72 4.21
C ARG A 32 5.06 -5.65 4.83
N THR A 33 4.46 -6.50 4.01
CA THR A 33 3.63 -7.60 4.50
C THR A 33 4.47 -8.66 5.23
N PRO A 34 3.83 -9.54 6.01
CA PRO A 34 4.39 -10.85 6.33
C PRO A 34 4.62 -11.69 5.06
N LYS A 35 5.30 -12.84 5.21
CA LYS A 35 5.53 -13.80 4.12
C LYS A 35 4.20 -14.40 3.67
N ILE A 36 3.90 -14.32 2.37
CA ILE A 36 2.69 -14.88 1.76
C ILE A 36 3.08 -16.11 0.94
N ARG A 37 2.47 -17.26 1.23
CA ARG A 37 2.69 -18.50 0.46
C ARG A 37 1.91 -18.45 -0.85
N VAL A 38 2.55 -18.84 -1.95
CA VAL A 38 1.95 -18.86 -3.29
C VAL A 38 1.00 -20.05 -3.48
N SER A 39 1.26 -21.17 -2.81
CA SER A 39 0.37 -22.35 -2.76
C SER A 39 -0.04 -22.89 -4.14
N GLY A 40 0.91 -22.98 -5.07
CA GLY A 40 0.70 -23.56 -6.41
C GLY A 40 0.07 -22.61 -7.44
N ALA A 41 -0.20 -21.35 -7.08
CA ALA A 41 -0.67 -20.35 -8.03
C ALA A 41 0.48 -19.86 -8.94
N ASN A 42 0.16 -19.48 -10.18
CA ASN A 42 1.11 -18.81 -11.08
C ASN A 42 0.98 -17.28 -11.05
N ARG A 43 -0.07 -16.77 -10.41
CA ARG A 43 -0.37 -15.34 -10.30
C ARG A 43 -1.06 -15.03 -8.98
N LEU A 44 -0.63 -13.94 -8.35
CA LEU A 44 -1.33 -13.34 -7.21
C LEU A 44 -1.99 -12.03 -7.62
N HIS A 45 -3.17 -11.77 -7.07
CA HIS A 45 -3.88 -10.50 -7.12
C HIS A 45 -3.83 -9.87 -5.74
N VAL A 46 -3.23 -8.69 -5.65
CA VAL A 46 -3.14 -7.89 -4.44
C VAL A 46 -4.17 -6.78 -4.53
N GLU A 47 -5.16 -6.85 -3.65
CA GLU A 47 -6.14 -5.80 -3.41
C GLU A 47 -5.66 -4.95 -2.24
N VAL A 48 -5.54 -3.65 -2.49
CA VAL A 48 -5.14 -2.64 -1.50
C VAL A 48 -6.32 -1.72 -1.26
N THR A 49 -6.83 -1.73 -0.03
CA THR A 49 -7.84 -0.78 0.43
C THR A 49 -7.15 0.34 1.19
N PHE A 50 -7.34 1.58 0.78
CA PHE A 50 -6.64 2.72 1.38
C PHE A 50 -7.43 4.03 1.28
N THR A 51 -7.01 5.02 2.04
CA THR A 51 -7.45 6.41 1.91
C THR A 51 -6.26 7.30 1.59
N MET A 52 -6.51 8.43 0.94
CA MET A 52 -5.49 9.39 0.56
C MET A 52 -6.03 10.81 0.74
N ARG A 53 -5.22 11.73 1.25
CA ARG A 53 -5.59 13.16 1.35
C ARG A 53 -5.16 13.92 0.10
N ASP A 54 -5.99 14.85 -0.33
CA ASP A 54 -5.70 15.75 -1.45
C ASP A 54 -4.53 16.68 -1.10
N CYS A 55 -3.55 16.80 -1.99
CA CYS A 55 -2.38 17.64 -1.75
C CYS A 55 -2.72 19.14 -1.65
N ASN A 56 -3.83 19.59 -2.26
CA ASN A 56 -4.30 20.97 -2.18
C ASN A 56 -4.77 21.34 -0.76
N GLU A 57 -4.96 20.37 0.12
CA GLU A 57 -5.34 20.58 1.52
C GLU A 57 -4.16 20.95 2.43
N PHE A 58 -2.93 20.90 1.92
CA PHE A 58 -1.74 21.21 2.70
C PHE A 58 -1.21 22.62 2.40
N PRO A 59 -0.71 23.33 3.44
CA PRO A 59 -0.11 24.66 3.26
C PRO A 59 1.17 24.60 2.42
N GLY A 60 1.62 25.75 1.93
CA GLY A 60 2.66 25.88 0.90
C GLY A 60 4.07 25.35 1.23
N ASN A 61 4.29 24.77 2.42
CA ASN A 61 5.49 23.99 2.76
C ASN A 61 5.39 22.53 2.25
N ALA A 62 4.21 22.00 1.98
CA ALA A 62 4.00 20.65 1.46
C ALA A 62 4.11 20.54 -0.08
N ARG A 63 4.95 21.38 -0.73
CA ARG A 63 5.11 21.40 -2.20
C ARG A 63 5.61 20.08 -2.79
N SER A 64 6.21 19.23 -1.97
CA SER A 64 6.67 17.89 -2.35
C SER A 64 5.58 16.82 -2.27
N CYS A 65 4.37 17.18 -1.78
CA CYS A 65 3.26 16.25 -1.58
C CYS A 65 2.97 15.41 -2.83
N LYS A 66 2.76 14.11 -2.61
CA LYS A 66 2.43 13.13 -3.63
C LYS A 66 1.04 12.55 -3.39
N GLU A 67 0.38 12.19 -4.47
CA GLU A 67 -0.93 11.53 -4.43
C GLU A 67 -0.86 10.14 -5.04
N THR A 68 0.27 9.48 -4.83
CA THR A 68 0.55 8.12 -5.28
C THR A 68 1.49 7.44 -4.30
N PHE A 69 1.38 6.12 -4.18
CA PHE A 69 2.38 5.26 -3.53
C PHE A 69 2.80 4.14 -4.49
N ARG A 70 3.90 3.46 -4.21
CA ARG A 70 4.35 2.33 -5.04
C ARG A 70 4.11 1.01 -4.34
N LEU A 71 3.65 0.02 -5.10
CA LEU A 71 3.57 -1.38 -4.70
C LEU A 71 4.77 -2.12 -5.28
N TYR A 72 5.47 -2.84 -4.42
CA TYR A 72 6.64 -3.64 -4.73
C TYR A 72 6.42 -5.09 -4.32
N ALA A 73 7.17 -6.01 -4.93
CA ALA A 73 7.18 -7.42 -4.58
C ALA A 73 8.59 -7.99 -4.56
N VAL A 74 8.81 -9.02 -3.73
CA VAL A 74 10.00 -9.87 -3.82
C VAL A 74 9.61 -11.32 -3.61
N GLN A 75 10.14 -12.20 -4.46
CA GLN A 75 9.88 -13.63 -4.41
C GLN A 75 11.01 -14.36 -3.71
N VAL A 76 10.67 -15.30 -2.82
CA VAL A 76 11.63 -16.13 -2.08
C VAL A 76 11.27 -17.61 -2.19
N THR A 77 12.29 -18.47 -2.21
CA THR A 77 12.09 -19.93 -2.11
C THR A 77 11.93 -20.37 -0.65
N ASN A 78 11.49 -21.60 -0.44
CA ASN A 78 11.46 -22.24 0.87
C ASN A 78 12.87 -22.27 1.49
N GLY A 79 12.98 -21.86 2.76
CA GLY A 79 14.26 -21.75 3.48
C GLY A 79 14.99 -20.41 3.35
N GLN A 80 14.65 -19.57 2.36
CA GLN A 80 15.19 -18.21 2.30
C GLN A 80 14.56 -17.33 3.38
N GLN A 81 15.42 -16.79 4.25
CA GLN A 81 15.06 -15.74 5.18
C GLN A 81 14.91 -14.40 4.44
N TYR A 82 14.09 -13.53 5.01
CA TYR A 82 14.02 -12.15 4.55
C TYR A 82 15.36 -11.45 4.76
N GLN A 83 15.75 -10.62 3.79
CA GLN A 83 16.89 -9.70 3.94
C GLN A 83 16.36 -8.29 4.19
N ASP A 84 16.93 -7.59 5.17
CA ASP A 84 16.51 -6.23 5.56
C ASP A 84 17.02 -5.17 4.58
N ILE A 85 16.63 -5.30 3.32
CA ILE A 85 17.03 -4.45 2.21
C ILE A 85 15.81 -3.67 1.72
N TRP A 86 15.91 -2.33 1.76
CA TRP A 86 14.83 -1.40 1.44
C TRP A 86 15.24 -0.48 0.29
N ASN A 87 15.39 -1.03 -0.92
CA ASN A 87 15.70 -0.25 -2.12
C ASN A 87 15.02 -0.84 -3.37
N SER A 88 14.86 -0.02 -4.40
CA SER A 88 14.20 -0.43 -5.65
C SER A 88 15.01 -1.42 -6.51
N ASP A 89 16.28 -1.67 -6.19
CA ASP A 89 17.12 -2.60 -6.94
C ASP A 89 16.88 -4.05 -6.49
N TYR A 90 16.48 -4.24 -5.23
CA TYR A 90 16.12 -5.54 -4.66
C TYR A 90 14.64 -5.89 -4.85
N TRP A 91 13.78 -4.88 -4.89
CA TRP A 91 12.32 -5.04 -4.96
C TRP A 91 11.78 -4.80 -6.37
N ASP A 92 10.99 -5.75 -6.88
CA ASP A 92 10.33 -5.59 -8.18
C ASP A 92 9.20 -4.56 -8.07
N LEU A 93 9.21 -3.52 -8.90
CA LEU A 93 8.10 -2.59 -9.00
C LEU A 93 6.89 -3.31 -9.61
N VAL A 94 5.79 -3.41 -8.86
CA VAL A 94 4.52 -3.95 -9.34
C VAL A 94 3.72 -2.85 -10.02
N ASP A 95 3.50 -1.73 -9.32
CA ASP A 95 2.84 -0.56 -9.89
C ASP A 95 3.03 0.71 -9.04
N ARG A 96 2.71 1.87 -9.62
CA ARG A 96 2.44 3.12 -8.90
C ARG A 96 0.93 3.33 -8.79
N ILE A 97 0.41 3.24 -7.57
CA ILE A 97 -1.02 3.29 -7.26
C ILE A 97 -1.43 4.73 -6.92
N THR A 98 -2.56 5.17 -7.49
CA THR A 98 -3.25 6.45 -7.26
C THR A 98 -4.63 6.18 -6.64
N ALA A 99 -5.23 7.20 -6.01
CA ALA A 99 -6.62 7.17 -5.58
C ALA A 99 -7.56 7.47 -6.76
N ASP A 100 -8.08 6.44 -7.42
CA ASP A 100 -8.96 6.60 -8.58
C ASP A 100 -10.40 6.97 -8.19
N THR A 101 -10.88 6.50 -7.05
CA THR A 101 -12.24 6.82 -6.56
C THR A 101 -12.32 8.23 -6.00
N GLY A 102 -11.25 8.72 -5.36
CA GLY A 102 -11.22 10.07 -4.81
C GLY A 102 -10.25 10.26 -3.65
N ARG A 103 -9.98 11.53 -3.34
CA ARG A 103 -9.09 11.96 -2.26
C ARG A 103 -9.90 12.71 -1.21
N HIS A 104 -9.51 12.56 0.05
CA HIS A 104 -10.11 13.30 1.15
C HIS A 104 -9.73 14.78 1.08
N SER A 105 -10.74 15.64 0.95
CA SER A 105 -10.66 17.09 1.04
C SER A 105 -11.60 17.60 2.14
N LYS A 106 -11.21 18.65 2.86
CA LYS A 106 -12.13 19.34 3.80
C LYS A 106 -13.14 20.21 3.05
N HIS A 107 -12.80 20.66 1.85
CA HIS A 107 -13.64 21.48 0.99
C HIS A 107 -14.65 20.66 0.21
N ASP A 108 -14.33 19.39 -0.06
CA ASP A 108 -15.25 18.42 -0.64
C ASP A 108 -15.30 17.12 0.19
N PRO A 109 -16.11 17.08 1.26
CA PRO A 109 -16.29 15.89 2.06
C PRO A 109 -16.95 14.74 1.28
N ALA A 110 -17.59 15.01 0.13
CA ALA A 110 -18.24 13.99 -0.68
C ALA A 110 -17.21 13.15 -1.47
N THR A 111 -15.99 13.66 -1.69
CA THR A 111 -14.90 12.93 -2.36
C THR A 111 -14.08 12.06 -1.41
N ALA A 112 -14.42 12.05 -0.12
CA ALA A 112 -13.80 11.23 0.91
C ALA A 112 -14.00 9.73 0.64
N ALA A 113 -13.18 9.17 -0.24
CA ALA A 113 -13.33 7.81 -0.73
C ALA A 113 -12.30 6.86 -0.10
N VAL A 114 -12.84 5.75 0.41
CA VAL A 114 -12.03 4.53 0.55
C VAL A 114 -11.79 4.01 -0.87
N ASN A 115 -10.53 3.98 -1.27
CA ASN A 115 -10.08 3.46 -2.57
C ASN A 115 -9.79 1.97 -2.45
N GLN A 116 -10.03 1.22 -3.52
CA GLN A 116 -9.76 -0.21 -3.60
C GLN A 116 -9.11 -0.54 -4.94
N GLU A 117 -7.80 -0.77 -4.90
CA GLU A 117 -7.00 -1.00 -6.11
C GLU A 117 -6.50 -2.43 -6.15
N VAL A 118 -6.71 -3.10 -7.28
CA VAL A 118 -6.25 -4.48 -7.50
C VAL A 118 -5.12 -4.49 -8.50
N ARG A 119 -3.99 -5.11 -8.15
CA ARG A 119 -2.86 -5.34 -9.06
C ARG A 119 -2.50 -6.82 -9.11
N SER A 120 -1.98 -7.27 -10.25
CA SER A 120 -1.60 -8.67 -10.43
C SER A 120 -0.09 -8.80 -10.58
N TYR A 121 0.48 -9.87 -10.02
CA TYR A 121 1.91 -10.14 -10.06
C TYR A 121 2.15 -11.63 -10.37
N THR A 122 2.99 -11.91 -11.36
CA THR A 122 3.38 -13.27 -11.75
C THR A 122 4.32 -13.85 -10.71
N VAL A 123 4.09 -15.09 -10.29
CA VAL A 123 4.89 -15.76 -9.27
C VAL A 123 5.49 -17.05 -9.82
N THR A 124 6.77 -17.26 -9.52
CA THR A 124 7.58 -18.41 -9.95
C THR A 124 8.27 -19.11 -8.78
N LYS A 125 8.24 -18.52 -7.57
CA LYS A 125 8.78 -19.12 -6.34
C LYS A 125 7.69 -19.42 -5.31
N ASP A 126 8.09 -20.04 -4.21
CA ASP A 126 7.19 -20.58 -3.18
C ASP A 126 6.42 -19.51 -2.38
N ALA A 127 7.01 -18.32 -2.25
CA ALA A 127 6.44 -17.26 -1.43
C ALA A 127 6.83 -15.85 -1.92
N VAL A 128 6.03 -14.88 -1.51
CA VAL A 128 6.19 -13.46 -1.83
C VAL A 128 6.07 -12.60 -0.57
N TYR A 129 6.83 -11.51 -0.54
CA TYR A 129 6.49 -10.35 0.28
C TYR A 129 6.05 -9.22 -0.65
N PHE A 130 5.04 -8.46 -0.23
CA PHE A 130 4.73 -7.18 -0.85
C PHE A 130 5.23 -6.04 0.03
N ALA A 131 5.63 -4.94 -0.60
CA ALA A 131 5.99 -3.72 0.11
C ALA A 131 5.31 -2.50 -0.51
N PHE A 132 4.98 -1.54 0.34
CA PHE A 132 4.37 -0.27 0.01
C PHE A 132 5.40 0.80 0.31
N ARG A 133 5.67 1.63 -0.69
CA ARG A 133 6.63 2.73 -0.57
C ARG A 133 5.92 4.05 -0.73
N ASP A 134 5.99 4.86 0.30
CA ASP A 134 5.58 6.25 0.32
C ASP A 134 6.80 7.17 0.12
N SER A 135 6.63 8.18 -0.74
CA SER A 135 7.65 9.18 -1.04
C SER A 135 7.13 10.62 -0.86
N GLY A 136 6.22 10.84 0.09
CA GLY A 136 5.68 12.15 0.43
C GLY A 136 4.16 12.28 0.24
N ALA A 137 3.41 11.18 0.32
CA ALA A 137 1.96 11.16 0.34
C ALA A 137 1.41 11.19 1.77
N CYS A 138 0.14 11.55 1.90
CA CYS A 138 -0.61 11.40 3.13
C CYS A 138 -1.71 10.35 2.93
N LEU A 139 -1.45 9.13 3.41
CA LEU A 139 -2.30 7.97 3.15
C LEU A 139 -2.48 7.06 4.37
N SER A 140 -3.53 6.25 4.32
CA SER A 140 -3.74 5.14 5.27
C SER A 140 -4.03 3.86 4.51
N ILE A 141 -3.19 2.84 4.68
CA ILE A 141 -3.48 1.49 4.19
C ILE A 141 -4.38 0.82 5.21
N LEU A 142 -5.62 0.53 4.81
CA LEU A 142 -6.67 0.01 5.67
C LEU A 142 -6.78 -1.51 5.63
N ASN A 143 -6.49 -2.11 4.47
CA ASN A 143 -6.53 -3.56 4.29
C ASN A 143 -5.71 -3.97 3.06
N VAL A 144 -5.08 -5.15 3.15
CA VAL A 144 -4.35 -5.76 2.04
C VAL A 144 -4.77 -7.22 1.94
N LYS A 145 -5.25 -7.63 0.76
CA LYS A 145 -5.61 -9.03 0.48
C LYS A 145 -4.80 -9.52 -0.71
N ALA A 146 -4.09 -10.62 -0.54
CA ALA A 146 -3.45 -11.35 -1.63
C ALA A 146 -4.22 -12.65 -1.89
N ARG A 147 -4.65 -12.87 -3.13
CA ARG A 147 -5.40 -14.08 -3.55
C ARG A 147 -4.91 -14.58 -4.90
N SER A 148 -4.92 -15.88 -5.12
CA SER A 148 -4.88 -16.43 -6.47
C SER A 148 -6.30 -16.51 -7.04
N LYS A 149 -6.47 -16.33 -8.35
CA LYS A 149 -7.76 -16.57 -9.01
C LYS A 149 -8.03 -18.07 -9.24
N ASP A 150 -6.99 -18.89 -9.16
CA ASP A 150 -7.02 -20.31 -9.55
C ASP A 150 -7.47 -21.26 -8.42
N LEU A 151 -7.89 -20.73 -7.26
CA LEU A 151 -8.32 -21.51 -6.09
C LEU A 151 -9.81 -21.28 -5.73
N ALA A 152 -10.66 -21.04 -6.73
CA ALA A 152 -12.13 -21.00 -6.55
C ALA A 152 -12.74 -22.40 -6.75
#